data_AF-A0A974SC97-F1
#
_entry.id   AF-A0A974SC97-F1
#
_cell.length_a   1.000
_cell.length_b   1.000
_cell.length_c   1.000
_cell.angle_alpha   90.00
_cell.angle_beta   90.00
_cell.angle_gamma   90.00
#
_symmetry.space_group_name_H-M   'P 1'
#
loop_
_entity.id
_entity.type
_entity.pdbx_description
1 polymer ?
#
loop_
_entity_poly.entity_id
_entity_poly.type
_entity_poly.pdbx_seq_one_letter_code
_entity_poly.pdbx_strand_id
1 'polypeptide(L)'
;MSGNMIVIETARLNIRKYTDEDTAALSAVLSDPLTMAFWPAPFTSRQTEEWIERNIQSYLTQGFGRWAVELKETGRLIGDAGIMKSELNGRVENDLGYIIHSDYWRQGYAYEAAKSILSYAVQELGESNVRRSCSLTDSSVGGAAFCCSRYSKKDNYAEYTKKGWPLATRKKTESWIILIQ
;
A
#
# COMPACT_ATOMS: atom_id res chain seq x y z
N MET A 1 -11.83 -22.98 -16.28
CA MET A 1 -11.20 -22.08 -17.28
C MET A 1 -10.54 -20.96 -16.50
N SER A 2 -9.22 -21.06 -16.29
CA SER A 2 -8.43 -20.07 -15.53
C SER A 2 -8.21 -18.84 -16.42
N GLY A 3 -9.19 -17.94 -16.47
CA GLY A 3 -8.99 -16.61 -17.04
C GLY A 3 -7.88 -15.93 -16.26
N ASN A 4 -6.86 -15.42 -16.96
CA ASN A 4 -5.65 -14.90 -16.32
C ASN A 4 -6.02 -13.72 -15.39
N MET A 5 -5.95 -13.95 -14.07
CA MET A 5 -6.38 -13.00 -13.02
C MET A 5 -5.37 -11.87 -12.78
N ILE A 6 -4.19 -11.97 -13.40
CA ILE A 6 -3.08 -11.03 -13.27
C ILE A 6 -3.40 -9.76 -14.06
N VAL A 7 -3.38 -8.63 -13.37
CA VAL A 7 -3.60 -7.28 -13.93
C VAL A 7 -2.27 -6.67 -14.34
N ILE A 8 -1.25 -6.81 -13.48
CA ILE A 8 0.08 -6.27 -13.73
C ILE A 8 1.11 -7.31 -13.30
N GLU A 9 2.05 -7.57 -14.20
CA GLU A 9 3.21 -8.42 -13.92
C GLU A 9 4.47 -7.56 -13.85
N THR A 10 5.27 -7.77 -12.81
CA THR A 10 6.54 -7.06 -12.60
C THR A 10 7.71 -8.04 -12.59
N ALA A 11 8.91 -7.62 -12.20
CA ALA A 11 10.04 -8.54 -12.12
C ALA A 11 9.81 -9.60 -11.03
N ARG A 12 9.23 -9.20 -9.88
CA ARG A 12 9.10 -10.06 -8.69
C ARG A 12 7.67 -10.29 -8.23
N LEU A 13 6.72 -9.44 -8.65
CA LEU A 13 5.34 -9.44 -8.17
C LEU A 13 4.34 -9.75 -9.28
N ASN A 14 3.32 -10.51 -8.91
CA ASN A 14 2.05 -10.59 -9.63
C ASN A 14 1.03 -9.72 -8.89
N ILE A 15 0.50 -8.70 -9.55
CA ILE A 15 -0.59 -7.87 -9.03
C ILE A 15 -1.86 -8.34 -9.72
N ARG A 16 -2.77 -8.95 -8.96
CA ARG A 16 -3.94 -9.67 -9.51
C ARG A 16 -5.23 -9.30 -8.80
N LYS A 17 -6.35 -9.53 -9.48
CA LYS A 17 -7.68 -9.41 -8.87
C LYS A 17 -7.80 -10.35 -7.68
N TYR A 18 -8.47 -9.87 -6.64
CA TYR A 18 -8.85 -10.70 -5.51
C TYR A 18 -9.79 -11.82 -5.92
N THR A 19 -9.74 -12.90 -5.16
CA THR A 19 -10.79 -13.91 -5.07
C THR A 19 -11.21 -14.10 -3.62
N ASP A 20 -12.36 -14.75 -3.41
CA ASP A 20 -12.87 -14.98 -2.06
C ASP A 20 -11.91 -15.83 -1.21
N GLU A 21 -11.10 -16.68 -1.86
CA GLU A 21 -10.07 -17.51 -1.24
C GLU A 21 -8.88 -16.71 -0.66
N ASP A 22 -8.69 -15.44 -1.06
CA ASP A 22 -7.59 -14.60 -0.56
C ASP A 22 -7.82 -14.12 0.88
N THR A 23 -9.03 -14.26 1.42
CA THR A 23 -9.44 -13.75 2.73
C THR A 23 -8.44 -14.09 3.83
N ALA A 24 -8.07 -15.36 3.97
CA ALA A 24 -7.16 -15.79 5.04
C ALA A 24 -5.76 -15.18 4.88
N ALA A 25 -5.25 -15.14 3.63
CA ALA A 25 -3.92 -14.62 3.35
C ALA A 25 -3.85 -13.10 3.52
N LEU A 26 -4.86 -12.36 3.03
CA LEU A 26 -4.93 -10.92 3.21
C LEU A 26 -5.19 -10.54 4.67
N SER A 27 -5.95 -11.34 5.41
CA SER A 27 -6.21 -11.11 6.84
C SER A 27 -4.90 -11.18 7.64
N ALA A 28 -3.98 -12.07 7.29
CA ALA A 28 -2.65 -12.10 7.90
C ALA A 28 -1.87 -10.78 7.70
N VAL A 29 -2.10 -10.07 6.58
CA VAL A 29 -1.50 -8.76 6.31
C VAL A 29 -2.23 -7.65 7.07
N LEU A 30 -3.55 -7.57 6.91
CA LEU A 30 -4.34 -6.45 7.42
C LEU A 30 -4.62 -6.55 8.92
N SER A 31 -4.36 -7.70 9.56
CA SER A 31 -4.43 -7.83 11.02
C SER A 31 -3.09 -7.59 11.73
N ASP A 32 -1.97 -7.51 11.00
CA ASP A 32 -0.65 -7.24 11.59
C ASP A 32 -0.58 -5.81 12.16
N PRO A 33 -0.39 -5.65 13.49
CA PRO A 33 -0.35 -4.32 14.12
C PRO A 33 0.78 -3.44 13.59
N LEU A 34 1.89 -4.03 13.16
CA LEU A 34 3.01 -3.26 12.62
C LEU A 34 2.68 -2.75 11.21
N THR A 35 2.13 -3.61 10.35
CA THR A 35 1.68 -3.27 9.00
C THR A 35 0.60 -2.18 9.03
N MET A 36 -0.33 -2.26 9.99
CA MET A 36 -1.46 -1.34 10.12
C MET A 36 -1.23 -0.20 11.11
N ALA A 37 0.01 0.05 11.53
CA ALA A 37 0.34 1.08 12.54
C ALA A 37 -0.09 2.52 12.14
N PHE A 38 -0.30 2.76 10.85
CA PHE A 38 -0.76 4.05 10.30
C PHE A 38 -2.26 4.09 10.01
N TRP A 39 -2.96 2.97 10.20
CA TRP A 39 -4.40 2.89 10.13
C TRP A 39 -5.01 3.02 11.54
N PRO A 40 -6.30 3.40 11.66
CA PRO A 40 -6.95 3.54 12.95
C PRO A 40 -6.90 2.27 13.80
N ALA A 41 -6.98 1.11 13.17
CA ALA A 41 -6.84 -0.20 13.79
C ALA A 41 -6.50 -1.26 12.73
N PRO A 42 -5.85 -2.37 13.12
CA PRO A 42 -5.79 -3.57 12.29
C PRO A 42 -7.19 -4.12 12.01
N PHE A 43 -7.35 -4.77 10.87
CA PHE A 43 -8.61 -5.34 10.45
C PHE A 43 -8.88 -6.68 11.15
N THR A 44 -10.16 -6.93 11.41
CA THR A 44 -10.68 -8.27 11.71
C THR A 44 -10.82 -9.08 10.42
N SER A 45 -10.94 -10.41 10.53
CA SER A 45 -11.20 -11.28 9.35
C SER A 45 -12.42 -10.83 8.56
N ARG A 46 -13.51 -10.46 9.25
CA ARG A 46 -14.72 -9.96 8.60
C ARG A 46 -14.49 -8.64 7.84
N GLN A 47 -13.73 -7.71 8.42
CA GLN A 47 -13.38 -6.46 7.72
C GLN A 47 -12.52 -6.73 6.49
N THR A 48 -11.66 -7.75 6.53
CA THR A 48 -10.89 -8.20 5.36
C THR A 48 -11.81 -8.79 4.28
N GLU A 49 -12.80 -9.60 4.63
CA GLU A 49 -13.81 -10.12 3.69
C GLU A 49 -14.57 -8.97 3.02
N GLU A 50 -15.09 -8.03 3.82
CA GLU A 50 -15.80 -6.84 3.34
C GLU A 50 -14.90 -5.95 2.45
N TRP A 51 -13.59 -5.91 2.73
CA TRP A 51 -12.60 -5.21 1.90
C TRP A 51 -12.41 -5.88 0.54
N ILE A 52 -12.29 -7.21 0.50
CA ILE A 52 -12.17 -7.99 -0.73
C ILE A 52 -13.44 -7.81 -1.58
N GLU A 53 -14.61 -8.00 -0.99
CA GLU A 53 -15.89 -7.87 -1.69
C GLU A 53 -16.04 -6.47 -2.31
N ARG A 54 -15.72 -5.41 -1.55
CA ARG A 54 -15.74 -4.03 -2.06
C ARG A 54 -14.84 -3.86 -3.27
N ASN A 55 -13.63 -4.42 -3.25
CA ASN A 55 -12.70 -4.30 -4.36
C ASN A 55 -13.15 -5.11 -5.58
N ILE A 56 -13.71 -6.31 -5.38
CA ILE A 56 -14.32 -7.11 -6.46
C ILE A 56 -15.45 -6.30 -7.13
N GLN A 57 -16.33 -5.68 -6.35
CA GLN A 57 -17.38 -4.81 -6.88
C GLN A 57 -16.81 -3.56 -7.58
N SER A 58 -15.71 -3.00 -7.07
CA SER A 58 -15.03 -1.86 -7.71
C SER A 58 -14.51 -2.23 -9.10
N TYR A 59 -13.98 -3.44 -9.29
CA TYR A 59 -13.54 -3.88 -10.62
C TYR A 59 -14.70 -3.94 -11.61
N LEU A 60 -15.88 -4.38 -11.16
CA LEU A 60 -17.07 -4.49 -12.02
C LEU A 60 -17.67 -3.13 -12.36
N THR A 61 -17.69 -2.21 -11.41
CA THR A 61 -18.36 -0.90 -11.54
C THR A 61 -17.46 0.19 -12.09
N GLN A 62 -16.16 0.12 -11.83
CA GLN A 62 -15.19 1.18 -12.14
C GLN A 62 -14.03 0.70 -13.02
N GLY A 63 -13.85 -0.62 -13.17
CA GLY A 63 -12.73 -1.20 -13.92
C GLY A 63 -11.43 -1.32 -13.14
N PHE A 64 -11.33 -0.71 -11.95
CA PHE A 64 -10.13 -0.73 -11.11
C PHE A 64 -10.47 -0.77 -9.61
N GLY A 65 -9.46 -1.06 -8.79
CA GLY A 65 -9.56 -1.17 -7.33
C GLY A 65 -8.20 -1.46 -6.71
N ARG A 66 -8.18 -1.91 -5.46
CA ARG A 66 -7.00 -2.55 -4.85
C ARG A 66 -6.90 -3.97 -5.35
N TRP A 67 -5.69 -4.41 -5.65
CA TRP A 67 -5.38 -5.76 -6.12
C TRP A 67 -4.48 -6.46 -5.12
N ALA A 68 -4.55 -7.79 -5.09
CA ALA A 68 -3.62 -8.60 -4.32
C ALA A 68 -2.21 -8.47 -4.89
N VAL A 69 -1.21 -8.28 -4.03
CA VAL A 69 0.20 -8.30 -4.38
C VAL A 69 0.77 -9.65 -3.95
N GLU A 70 1.13 -10.46 -4.93
CA GLU A 70 1.66 -11.80 -4.74
C GLU A 70 3.14 -11.87 -5.15
N LEU A 71 3.97 -12.49 -4.32
CA LEU A 71 5.38 -12.71 -4.60
C LEU A 71 5.55 -13.92 -5.52
N LYS A 72 6.06 -13.72 -6.73
CA LYS A 72 6.18 -14.76 -7.77
C LYS A 72 6.94 -15.99 -7.33
N GLU A 73 8.02 -15.80 -6.57
CA GLU A 73 8.89 -16.90 -6.13
C GLU A 73 8.15 -17.92 -5.26
N THR A 74 7.17 -17.46 -4.47
CA THR A 74 6.53 -18.28 -3.44
C THR A 74 5.03 -18.45 -3.63
N GLY A 75 4.41 -17.66 -4.51
CA GLY A 75 2.95 -17.56 -4.66
C GLY A 75 2.25 -16.95 -3.43
N ARG A 76 3.01 -16.34 -2.50
CA ARG A 76 2.43 -15.77 -1.28
C ARG A 76 1.85 -14.39 -1.54
N LEU A 77 0.63 -14.15 -1.06
CA LEU A 77 0.07 -12.81 -0.95
C LEU A 77 0.83 -12.06 0.15
N ILE A 78 1.53 -11.00 -0.23
CA ILE A 78 2.36 -10.19 0.67
C ILE A 78 1.75 -8.82 0.98
N GLY A 79 0.62 -8.49 0.35
CA GLY A 79 -0.14 -7.30 0.62
C GLY A 79 -1.09 -6.94 -0.50
N ASP A 80 -1.39 -5.64 -0.61
CA ASP A 80 -2.26 -5.11 -1.62
C ASP A 80 -1.75 -3.79 -2.19
N ALA A 81 -2.13 -3.50 -3.43
CA ALA A 81 -1.80 -2.24 -4.06
C ALA A 81 -2.81 -1.95 -5.18
N GLY A 82 -3.14 -0.68 -5.39
CA GLY A 82 -4.01 -0.29 -6.48
C GLY A 82 -4.52 1.13 -6.35
N ILE A 83 -5.63 1.38 -7.04
CA ILE A 83 -6.23 2.70 -7.13
C ILE A 83 -7.62 2.64 -6.51
N MET A 84 -7.95 3.61 -5.67
CA MET A 84 -9.30 3.78 -5.13
C MET A 84 -9.73 5.23 -5.26
N LYS A 85 -11.04 5.45 -5.33
CA LYS A 85 -11.58 6.80 -5.19
C LYS A 85 -11.56 7.21 -3.72
N SER A 86 -10.92 8.32 -3.44
CA SER A 86 -10.82 8.92 -2.11
C SER A 86 -11.31 10.36 -2.18
N GLU A 87 -12.04 10.81 -1.16
CA GLU A 87 -12.44 12.21 -1.05
C GLU A 87 -11.29 13.02 -0.44
N LEU A 88 -10.78 13.99 -1.20
CA LEU A 88 -9.75 14.93 -0.77
C LEU A 88 -10.27 16.35 -0.98
N ASN A 89 -10.36 17.12 0.11
CA ASN A 89 -10.80 18.52 0.08
C ASN A 89 -12.17 18.74 -0.62
N GLY A 90 -13.13 17.84 -0.38
CA GLY A 90 -14.47 17.89 -0.98
C GLY A 90 -14.53 17.50 -2.46
N ARG A 91 -13.47 16.87 -2.99
CA ARG A 91 -13.42 16.33 -4.35
C ARG A 91 -13.09 14.85 -4.30
N VAL A 92 -13.78 14.07 -5.13
CA VAL A 92 -13.46 12.65 -5.31
C VAL A 92 -12.32 12.55 -6.33
N GLU A 93 -11.18 12.00 -5.88
CA GLU A 93 -9.99 11.79 -6.71
C GLU A 93 -9.55 10.33 -6.69
N ASN A 94 -8.83 9.90 -7.73
CA ASN A 94 -8.21 8.58 -7.76
C ASN A 94 -6.90 8.63 -6.96
N ASP A 95 -6.82 7.84 -5.90
CA ASP A 95 -5.68 7.71 -5.01
C ASP A 95 -4.97 6.36 -5.20
N LEU A 96 -3.64 6.40 -5.31
CA LEU A 96 -2.80 5.22 -5.43
C LEU A 96 -2.27 4.85 -4.04
N GLY A 97 -2.65 3.66 -3.56
CA GLY A 97 -2.21 3.16 -2.27
C GLY A 97 -1.65 1.76 -2.34
N TYR A 98 -0.86 1.40 -1.33
CA TYR A 98 -0.36 0.05 -1.09
C TYR A 98 -0.27 -0.24 0.39
N ILE A 99 -0.41 -1.51 0.75
CA ILE A 99 -0.07 -2.07 2.07
C ILE A 99 0.76 -3.31 1.79
N ILE A 100 1.95 -3.40 2.38
CA ILE A 100 2.81 -4.58 2.28
C ILE A 100 3.03 -5.07 3.71
N HIS A 101 2.94 -6.38 3.92
CA HIS A 101 3.19 -6.99 5.23
C HIS A 101 4.61 -6.65 5.71
N SER A 102 4.74 -6.35 7.00
CA SER A 102 5.95 -5.84 7.64
C SER A 102 7.22 -6.68 7.39
N ASP A 103 7.09 -8.02 7.36
CA ASP A 103 8.17 -8.95 6.97
C ASP A 103 8.79 -8.69 5.59
N TYR A 104 8.05 -8.06 4.67
CA TYR A 104 8.49 -7.79 3.30
C TYR A 104 8.90 -6.33 3.08
N TRP A 105 8.99 -5.54 4.16
CA TRP A 105 9.52 -4.18 4.09
C TRP A 105 11.01 -4.18 3.77
N ARG A 106 11.52 -3.05 3.28
CA ARG A 106 12.95 -2.85 2.98
C ARG A 106 13.54 -3.85 1.96
N GLN A 107 12.70 -4.21 0.98
CA GLN A 107 13.06 -5.07 -0.15
C GLN A 107 12.61 -4.47 -1.49
N GLY A 108 12.05 -3.25 -1.46
CA GLY A 108 11.59 -2.50 -2.63
C GLY A 108 10.25 -2.94 -3.23
N TYR A 109 9.53 -3.91 -2.65
CA TYR A 109 8.25 -4.40 -3.20
C TYR A 109 7.16 -3.34 -3.28
N ALA A 110 7.02 -2.51 -2.23
CA ALA A 110 6.07 -1.40 -2.23
C ALA A 110 6.33 -0.41 -3.38
N TYR A 111 7.60 -0.06 -3.61
CA TYR A 111 7.99 0.83 -4.70
C TYR A 111 7.76 0.19 -6.07
N GLU A 112 8.11 -1.08 -6.23
CA GLU A 112 7.87 -1.85 -7.46
C GLU A 112 6.38 -1.87 -7.82
N ALA A 113 5.52 -2.21 -6.86
CA ALA A 113 4.08 -2.24 -7.05
C ALA A 113 3.49 -0.85 -7.37
N ALA A 114 3.87 0.18 -6.60
CA ALA A 114 3.38 1.54 -6.84
C ALA A 114 3.81 2.08 -8.20
N LYS A 115 5.05 1.81 -8.62
CA LYS A 115 5.57 2.21 -9.93
C LYS A 115 4.81 1.51 -11.06
N SER A 116 4.56 0.21 -10.94
CA SER A 116 3.87 -0.55 -11.98
C SER A 116 2.40 -0.16 -12.10
N ILE A 117 1.72 0.11 -10.98
CA ILE A 117 0.34 0.61 -10.97
C ILE A 117 0.25 2.00 -11.61
N LEU A 118 1.21 2.88 -11.32
CA LEU A 118 1.25 4.19 -11.96
C LEU A 118 1.39 4.07 -13.48
N SER A 119 2.27 3.20 -13.96
CA SER A 119 2.42 2.92 -15.39
C SER A 119 1.15 2.34 -16.01
N TYR A 120 0.52 1.37 -15.35
CA TYR A 120 -0.76 0.80 -15.78
C TYR A 120 -1.85 1.86 -15.89
N ALA A 121 -1.96 2.73 -14.89
CA ALA A 121 -3.00 3.74 -14.86
C ALA A 121 -2.86 4.77 -15.98
N VAL A 122 -1.63 5.16 -16.33
CA VAL A 122 -1.39 6.07 -17.46
C VAL A 122 -1.71 5.39 -18.79
N GLN A 123 -1.34 4.13 -18.96
CA GLN A 123 -1.47 3.41 -20.23
C GLN A 123 -2.89 2.89 -20.51
N GLU A 124 -3.52 2.28 -19.51
CA GLU A 124 -4.77 1.52 -19.66
C GLU A 124 -6.00 2.30 -19.18
N LEU A 125 -5.83 3.19 -18.19
CA LEU A 125 -6.92 4.00 -17.64
C LEU A 125 -6.92 5.43 -18.19
N GLY A 126 -5.81 5.88 -18.81
CA GLY A 126 -5.64 7.23 -19.34
C GLY A 126 -5.22 8.27 -18.29
N GLU A 127 -4.52 9.31 -18.74
CA GLU A 127 -3.86 10.32 -17.88
C GLU A 127 -4.80 11.03 -16.89
N SER A 128 -6.07 11.23 -17.25
CA SER A 128 -7.08 11.87 -16.38
C SER A 128 -7.44 11.04 -15.14
N ASN A 129 -7.19 9.72 -15.19
CA ASN A 129 -7.41 8.82 -14.06
C ASN A 129 -6.20 8.73 -13.11
N VAL A 130 -5.13 9.49 -13.40
CA VAL A 130 -3.90 9.55 -12.61
C VAL A 130 -3.66 11.00 -12.18
N ARG A 131 -4.33 11.44 -11.11
CA ARG A 131 -3.83 12.60 -10.37
C ARG A 131 -2.99 12.07 -9.24
N ARG A 132 -1.69 12.40 -9.26
CA ARG A 132 -0.77 12.11 -8.16
C ARG A 132 -1.27 12.91 -6.94
N SER A 133 -2.15 12.33 -6.14
CA SER A 133 -2.52 12.84 -4.81
C SER A 133 -1.35 12.60 -3.85
N CYS A 134 -0.26 13.28 -4.14
CA CYS A 134 0.81 13.56 -3.21
C CYS A 134 0.70 15.09 -3.07
N SER A 135 -0.40 15.55 -2.45
CA SER A 135 -0.63 16.98 -2.20
C SER A 135 0.44 17.48 -1.26
N LEU A 136 1.39 18.26 -1.79
CA LEU A 136 2.40 18.98 -1.00
C LEU A 136 1.81 20.17 -0.20
N THR A 137 0.49 20.26 -0.06
CA THR A 137 -0.21 21.42 0.50
C THR A 137 -1.49 20.98 1.22
N ASP A 138 -1.42 20.70 2.52
CA ASP A 138 -1.87 21.60 3.59
C ASP A 138 -1.86 20.87 4.96
N SER A 139 -1.51 21.59 6.01
CA SER A 139 -1.13 21.07 7.32
C SER A 139 -2.30 20.79 8.29
N SER A 140 -3.45 20.29 7.82
CA SER A 140 -4.65 20.22 8.69
C SER A 140 -5.54 18.97 8.58
N VAL A 141 -5.20 17.98 7.76
CA VAL A 141 -5.96 16.70 7.71
C VAL A 141 -5.03 15.54 8.08
N GLY A 142 -5.15 15.10 9.33
CA GLY A 142 -4.50 13.89 9.83
C GLY A 142 -5.13 12.65 9.19
N GLY A 143 -4.43 12.08 8.21
CA GLY A 143 -4.75 10.81 7.58
C GLY A 143 -3.51 10.32 6.85
N ALA A 144 -2.91 9.26 7.36
CA ALA A 144 -1.59 8.80 6.96
C ALA A 144 -1.60 8.16 5.56
N ALA A 145 -1.29 8.98 4.54
CA ALA A 145 -0.78 8.51 3.26
C ALA A 145 0.63 9.09 3.09
N PHE A 146 1.61 8.39 3.65
CA PHE A 146 3.01 8.77 3.47
C PHE A 146 3.51 8.28 2.11
N CYS A 147 2.96 8.89 1.05
CA CYS A 147 3.60 9.02 -0.25
C CYS A 147 4.84 9.93 -0.04
N CYS A 148 5.99 9.33 0.26
CA CYS A 148 7.32 9.96 0.30
C CYS A 148 7.35 11.48 0.61
N SER A 149 7.12 11.91 1.86
CA SER A 149 7.89 12.96 2.54
C SER A 149 7.20 13.48 3.81
N ARG A 150 8.05 13.84 4.79
CA ARG A 150 7.79 14.74 5.95
C ARG A 150 7.35 14.10 7.28
N TYR A 151 8.29 13.45 7.96
CA TYR A 151 8.18 13.11 9.38
C TYR A 151 8.61 14.38 10.14
N SER A 152 7.65 15.14 10.63
CA SER A 152 7.90 16.28 11.51
C SER A 152 7.98 15.79 12.95
N LYS A 153 8.98 16.30 13.66
CA LYS A 153 9.33 16.00 15.06
C LYS A 153 8.14 16.11 16.03
N LYS A 154 8.20 15.28 17.09
CA LYS A 154 7.27 15.11 18.24
C LYS A 154 6.11 14.17 17.85
N ASP A 155 6.04 12.90 18.23
CA ASP A 155 6.20 12.30 19.57
C ASP A 155 6.56 10.79 19.51
N ASN A 156 7.22 10.30 20.57
CA ASN A 156 7.32 8.90 21.05
C ASN A 156 7.94 7.75 20.22
N TYR A 157 9.05 7.99 19.50
CA TYR A 157 9.96 6.92 19.06
C TYR A 157 10.87 6.37 20.20
N ALA A 158 10.95 7.08 21.33
CA ALA A 158 11.87 6.76 22.43
C ALA A 158 11.50 5.50 23.22
N GLU A 159 10.27 4.99 23.10
CA GLU A 159 9.81 3.85 23.91
C GLU A 159 10.18 2.49 23.29
N TYR A 160 10.36 2.41 21.98
CA TYR A 160 10.68 1.17 21.25
C TYR A 160 12.15 0.75 21.32
N THR A 161 13.06 1.65 21.73
CA THR A 161 14.51 1.37 21.76
C THR A 161 15.01 0.68 23.03
N LYS A 162 14.14 0.37 24.00
CA LYS A 162 14.52 -0.39 25.22
C LYS A 162 14.88 -1.86 24.97
N LYS A 163 14.71 -2.39 23.75
CA LYS A 163 15.01 -3.80 23.39
C LYS A 163 16.34 -4.02 22.64
N GLY A 164 17.31 -3.09 22.73
CA GLY A 164 18.72 -3.40 22.47
C GLY A 164 19.09 -3.75 21.02
N TRP A 165 18.74 -2.90 20.05
CA TRP A 165 19.27 -3.01 18.68
C TRP A 165 20.43 -2.00 18.46
N PRO A 166 21.58 -2.40 17.88
CA PRO A 166 22.78 -1.57 17.86
C PRO A 166 22.67 -0.33 16.94
N LEU A 167 23.28 0.74 17.44
CA LEU A 167 23.27 2.12 16.97
C LEU A 167 24.00 2.31 15.62
N ALA A 168 23.34 2.93 14.63
CA ALA A 168 24.03 3.60 13.53
C ALA A 168 24.25 5.08 13.88
N THR A 169 25.51 5.46 14.08
CA THR A 169 25.93 6.79 14.51
C THR A 169 25.81 7.85 13.41
N ARG A 170 25.37 9.02 13.87
CA ARG A 170 25.03 10.27 13.18
C ARG A 170 26.26 10.96 12.53
N LYS A 171 26.19 11.33 11.26
CA LYS A 171 26.83 12.55 10.72
C LYS A 171 25.86 13.33 9.83
N LYS A 172 25.94 14.65 9.97
CA LYS A 172 25.03 15.69 9.46
C LYS A 172 25.10 15.80 7.92
N THR A 173 24.01 16.31 7.35
CA THR A 173 23.82 16.73 5.95
C THR A 173 23.93 15.63 4.91
N GLU A 174 22.91 14.79 4.84
CA GLU A 174 22.32 14.27 3.60
C GLU A 174 21.03 13.51 3.94
N SER A 175 20.10 13.55 3.00
CA SER A 175 18.71 13.10 3.12
C SER A 175 18.58 11.68 3.67
N TRP A 176 17.74 11.49 4.69
CA TRP A 176 17.34 10.17 5.21
C TRP A 176 16.39 9.43 4.23
N ILE A 177 16.88 9.17 3.01
CA ILE A 177 16.14 8.46 1.96
C ILE A 177 16.16 6.92 2.14
N ILE A 178 16.94 6.38 3.07
CA ILE A 178 17.13 4.92 3.12
C ILE A 178 16.80 4.40 4.52
N LEU A 179 15.53 4.10 4.79
CA LEU A 179 15.13 3.10 5.79
C LEU A 179 13.77 2.41 5.48
N ILE A 180 13.17 2.66 4.32
CA ILE A 180 12.10 1.81 3.72
C ILE A 180 12.49 1.45 2.28
N GLN A 181 13.78 1.17 2.09
CA GLN A 181 14.35 0.37 1.01
C GLN A 181 15.18 -0.74 1.64
#